data_AF-A0AAV8XCW5-F1
#
_entry.id   AF-A0AAV8XCW5-F1
#
_cell.length_a   1.000
_cell.length_b   1.000
_cell.length_c   1.000
_cell.angle_alpha   90.00
_cell.angle_beta   90.00
_cell.angle_gamma   90.00
#
_symmetry.space_group_name_H-M   'P 1'
#
loop_
_entity.id
_entity.type
_entity.pdbx_description
1 polymer ?
#
loop_
_entity_poly.entity_id
_entity_poly.type
_entity_poly.pdbx_seq_one_letter_code
_entity_poly.pdbx_strand_id
1 'polypeptide(L)'
;MAGPSKRVRYGSKDFEETVLRWVDEIGSDFSEEDRMNSEDEFILSEHNICNSNHEKTIFATDGTGRDIFRAVMSEKRFATLLSALRFDNPEDREERKKEDPVAAISCLFNVFIENSQSMYGVVQSTTVDEMLLTKD
;
A
#
# COMPACT_ATOMS: atom_id res chain seq x y z
N MET A 1 1.54 -23.72 -9.76
CA MET A 1 1.93 -24.17 -8.41
C MET A 1 2.94 -23.16 -7.88
N ALA A 2 2.56 -22.31 -6.92
CA ALA A 2 3.50 -21.33 -6.36
C ALA A 2 4.57 -22.06 -5.53
N GLY A 3 5.83 -21.93 -5.94
CA GLY A 3 6.98 -22.49 -5.23
C GLY A 3 7.17 -21.88 -3.83
N PRO A 4 8.12 -22.41 -3.04
CA PRO A 4 8.32 -21.96 -1.66
C PRO A 4 8.63 -20.46 -1.61
N SER A 5 7.77 -19.71 -0.93
CA SER A 5 7.93 -18.27 -0.74
C SER A 5 9.17 -18.00 0.13
N LYS A 6 10.23 -17.47 -0.49
CA LYS A 6 11.41 -17.00 0.22
C LYS A 6 11.02 -15.74 1.00
N ARG A 7 11.36 -15.69 2.29
CA ARG A 7 11.13 -14.52 3.12
C ARG A 7 12.04 -13.38 2.65
N VAL A 8 11.46 -12.37 2.02
CA VAL A 8 12.15 -11.17 1.56
C VAL A 8 12.00 -10.07 2.63
N ARG A 9 13.10 -9.41 3.02
CA ARG A 9 13.09 -8.35 4.04
C ARG A 9 12.88 -7.00 3.37
N TYR A 10 12.00 -6.17 3.92
CA TYR A 10 11.80 -4.80 3.44
C TYR A 10 13.13 -4.02 3.37
N GLY A 11 13.37 -3.33 2.26
CA GLY A 11 14.59 -2.54 2.01
C GLY A 11 15.85 -3.35 1.69
N SER A 12 15.78 -4.68 1.56
CA SER A 12 16.90 -5.47 1.02
C SER A 12 16.96 -5.36 -0.51
N LYS A 13 18.13 -5.59 -1.10
CA LYS A 13 18.26 -5.67 -2.57
C LYS A 13 17.29 -6.70 -3.17
N ASP A 14 17.12 -7.83 -2.48
CA ASP A 14 16.16 -8.87 -2.86
C ASP A 14 14.70 -8.40 -2.82
N PHE A 15 14.37 -7.35 -2.06
CA PHE A 15 13.04 -6.74 -2.01
C PHE A 15 12.75 -5.92 -3.24
N GLU A 16 13.65 -5.01 -3.61
CA GLU A 16 13.52 -4.22 -4.83
C GLU A 16 13.47 -5.12 -6.07
N GLU A 17 14.36 -6.11 -6.16
CA GLU A 17 14.37 -7.09 -7.26
C GLU A 17 13.09 -7.94 -7.29
N THR A 18 12.51 -8.26 -6.13
CA THR A 18 11.23 -9.01 -6.07
C THR A 18 10.05 -8.14 -6.47
N VAL A 19 10.01 -6.88 -6.04
CA VAL A 19 8.95 -5.93 -6.42
C VAL A 19 9.00 -5.66 -7.92
N LEU A 20 10.19 -5.38 -8.47
CA LEU A 20 10.37 -5.17 -9.92
C LEU A 20 9.98 -6.41 -10.72
N ARG A 21 10.36 -7.61 -10.25
CA ARG A 21 9.94 -8.85 -10.90
C ARG A 21 8.42 -9.02 -10.87
N TRP A 22 7.74 -8.70 -9.78
CA TRP A 22 6.28 -8.76 -9.73
C TRP A 22 5.61 -7.74 -10.64
N VAL A 23 6.14 -6.52 -10.71
CA VAL A 23 5.64 -5.49 -11.64
C VAL A 23 5.80 -5.94 -13.09
N ASP A 24 6.92 -6.58 -13.43
CA ASP A 24 7.20 -7.09 -14.78
C ASP A 24 6.38 -8.35 -15.11
N GLU A 25 6.23 -9.29 -14.16
CA GLU A 25 5.35 -10.46 -14.27
C GLU A 25 3.90 -10.01 -14.50
N ILE A 26 3.40 -9.06 -13.70
CA ILE A 26 2.08 -8.46 -13.88
C ILE A 26 2.00 -7.71 -15.22
N GLY A 27 3.03 -6.98 -15.63
CA GLY A 27 3.03 -6.26 -16.91
C GLY A 27 3.07 -7.17 -18.14
N SER A 28 3.69 -8.36 -18.03
CA SER A 28 3.85 -9.32 -19.12
C SER A 28 2.63 -10.20 -19.37
N ASP A 29 1.76 -10.37 -18.38
CA ASP A 29 0.50 -11.11 -18.49
C ASP A 29 -0.63 -10.29 -19.16
N PHE A 30 -0.42 -8.99 -19.40
CA PHE A 30 -1.36 -8.12 -20.09
C PHE A 30 -0.97 -7.99 -21.57
N SER A 31 -1.87 -8.40 -22.47
CA SER A 31 -1.70 -8.20 -23.91
C SER A 31 -1.91 -6.73 -24.30
N GLU A 32 -1.44 -6.30 -25.48
CA GLU A 32 -1.72 -4.92 -25.97
C GLU A 32 -3.24 -4.63 -26.12
N GLU A 33 -4.08 -5.66 -26.17
CA GLU A 33 -5.55 -5.58 -26.15
C GLU A 33 -6.12 -5.34 -24.74
N ASP A 34 -5.35 -5.61 -23.68
CA ASP A 34 -5.70 -5.32 -22.28
C ASP A 34 -5.25 -3.91 -21.85
N ARG A 35 -4.77 -3.08 -22.79
CA ARG A 35 -4.54 -1.66 -22.54
C ARG A 35 -5.86 -1.01 -22.13
N MET A 36 -5.92 -0.67 -20.85
CA MET A 36 -7.01 0.03 -20.18
C MET A 36 -7.51 1.20 -21.06
N ASN A 37 -8.78 1.15 -21.47
CA ASN A 37 -9.37 2.20 -22.27
C ASN A 37 -9.64 3.44 -21.40
N SER A 38 -9.87 4.61 -22.00
CA SER A 38 -10.15 5.84 -21.25
C SER A 38 -11.35 5.73 -20.30
N GLU A 39 -12.29 4.82 -20.57
CA GLU A 39 -13.42 4.51 -19.68
C GLU A 39 -13.00 3.67 -18.47
N ASP A 40 -12.01 2.79 -18.61
CA ASP A 40 -11.47 1.98 -17.51
C ASP A 40 -10.58 2.82 -16.58
N GLU A 41 -9.83 3.78 -17.15
CA GLU A 41 -9.13 4.82 -16.38
C GLU A 41 -10.10 5.70 -15.59
N PHE A 42 -11.28 5.99 -16.17
CA PHE A 42 -12.37 6.68 -15.48
C PHE A 42 -12.94 5.85 -14.31
N ILE A 43 -13.10 4.53 -14.47
CA ILE A 43 -13.55 3.59 -13.41
C ILE A 43 -12.55 3.48 -12.26
N LEU A 44 -11.24 3.53 -12.53
CA LEU A 44 -10.22 3.59 -11.47
C LEU A 44 -10.17 4.95 -10.77
N SER A 45 -10.42 6.05 -11.49
CA SER A 45 -10.55 7.38 -10.89
C SER A 45 -11.76 7.51 -9.97
N GLU A 46 -12.86 6.81 -10.27
CA GLU A 46 -14.05 6.66 -9.42
C GLU A 46 -13.89 5.63 -8.28
N HIS A 47 -12.84 4.80 -8.26
CA HIS A 47 -12.59 3.84 -7.17
C HIS A 47 -12.14 4.48 -5.85
N ASN A 48 -11.90 5.80 -5.84
CA ASN A 48 -11.87 6.60 -4.61
C ASN A 48 -13.28 6.81 -3.99
N ILE A 49 -14.34 6.27 -4.59
CA ILE A 49 -15.72 6.33 -4.07
C ILE A 49 -16.02 5.04 -3.29
N CYS A 50 -15.34 4.89 -2.17
CA CYS A 50 -15.85 4.07 -1.08
C CYS A 50 -15.62 4.82 0.22
N ASN A 51 -16.61 5.61 0.61
CA ASN A 51 -16.66 6.30 1.92
C ASN A 51 -16.88 5.32 3.09
N SER A 52 -16.53 4.05 2.89
CA SER A 52 -16.78 2.96 3.80
C SER A 52 -15.46 2.47 4.37
N ASN A 53 -15.08 3.05 5.50
CA ASN A 53 -13.89 2.68 6.27
C ASN A 53 -14.06 1.35 7.04
N HIS A 54 -15.18 0.63 6.84
CA HIS A 54 -15.46 -0.60 7.57
C HIS A 54 -15.15 -1.83 6.71
N GLU A 55 -14.08 -2.55 7.04
CA GLU A 55 -13.54 -3.70 6.29
C GLU A 55 -14.60 -4.76 5.91
N LYS A 56 -15.65 -4.93 6.72
CA LYS A 56 -16.70 -5.94 6.48
C LYS A 56 -17.62 -5.62 5.32
N THR A 57 -17.77 -4.35 4.95
CA THR A 57 -18.72 -3.95 3.90
C THR A 57 -18.14 -4.17 2.51
N ILE A 58 -16.82 -4.01 2.34
CA ILE A 58 -16.18 -4.13 1.03
C ILE A 58 -16.13 -5.59 0.52
N PHE A 59 -16.17 -6.57 1.43
CA PHE A 59 -16.19 -8.01 1.12
C PHE A 59 -17.60 -8.63 1.17
N ALA A 60 -18.66 -7.83 1.37
CA ALA A 60 -20.02 -8.34 1.49
C ALA A 60 -20.51 -9.10 0.23
N THR A 61 -21.35 -10.11 0.44
CA THR A 61 -21.91 -10.98 -0.62
C THR A 61 -23.39 -10.75 -0.89
N ASP A 62 -24.03 -9.85 -0.14
CA ASP A 62 -25.45 -9.49 -0.24
C ASP A 62 -25.74 -8.45 -1.33
N GLY A 63 -24.77 -8.18 -2.21
CA GLY A 63 -24.85 -7.17 -3.25
C GLY A 63 -24.39 -5.77 -2.81
N THR A 64 -24.02 -5.58 -1.54
CA THR A 64 -23.48 -4.29 -1.04
C THR A 64 -21.96 -4.19 -1.12
N GLY A 65 -21.26 -5.32 -1.25
CA GLY A 65 -19.80 -5.40 -1.43
C GLY A 65 -19.39 -5.33 -2.90
N ARG A 66 -18.10 -5.05 -3.16
CA ARG A 66 -17.57 -4.99 -4.55
C ARG A 66 -16.84 -6.27 -4.91
N ASP A 67 -17.16 -6.80 -6.09
CA ASP A 67 -16.60 -8.08 -6.57
C ASP A 67 -15.08 -8.06 -6.75
N ILE A 68 -14.50 -6.89 -7.06
CA ILE A 68 -13.05 -6.71 -7.25
C ILE A 68 -12.24 -7.17 -6.03
N PHE A 69 -12.68 -6.85 -4.80
CA PHE A 69 -11.94 -7.22 -3.60
C PHE A 69 -11.91 -8.74 -3.42
N ARG A 70 -13.03 -9.42 -3.66
CA ARG A 70 -13.14 -10.88 -3.56
C ARG A 70 -12.44 -11.61 -4.71
N ALA A 71 -12.35 -10.98 -5.89
CA ALA A 71 -11.61 -11.50 -7.03
C ALA A 71 -10.09 -11.46 -6.80
N VAL A 72 -9.59 -10.42 -6.12
CA VAL A 72 -8.16 -10.29 -5.78
C VAL A 72 -7.77 -11.22 -4.64
N MET A 73 -8.49 -11.22 -3.52
CA MET A 73 -8.22 -12.12 -2.39
C MET A 73 -9.43 -12.32 -1.47
N SER A 74 -9.40 -13.34 -0.61
CA SER A 74 -10.44 -13.52 0.40
C SER A 74 -10.30 -12.51 1.56
N GLU A 75 -11.43 -12.12 2.15
CA GLU A 75 -11.49 -11.27 3.37
C GLU A 75 -10.56 -11.79 4.46
N LYS A 76 -10.59 -13.11 4.71
CA LYS A 76 -9.74 -13.76 5.71
C LYS A 76 -8.25 -13.57 5.43
N ARG A 77 -7.83 -13.66 4.16
CA ARG A 77 -6.43 -13.44 3.76
C ARG A 77 -6.06 -11.98 3.94
N PHE A 78 -6.92 -11.06 3.52
CA PHE A 78 -6.73 -9.62 3.69
C PHE A 78 -6.53 -9.24 5.18
N ALA A 79 -7.45 -9.65 6.05
CA ALA A 79 -7.36 -9.39 7.49
C ALA A 79 -6.09 -9.99 8.13
N THR A 80 -5.68 -11.18 7.68
CA THR A 80 -4.43 -11.82 8.15
C THR A 80 -3.21 -11.00 7.75
N LEU A 81 -3.13 -10.54 6.49
CA LEU A 81 -2.03 -9.70 6.02
C LEU A 81 -2.00 -8.35 6.74
N LEU A 82 -3.16 -7.73 6.92
CA LEU A 82 -3.28 -6.44 7.60
C LEU A 82 -2.79 -6.51 9.05
N SER A 83 -3.19 -7.55 9.80
CA SER A 83 -2.73 -7.76 11.18
C SER A 83 -1.23 -8.08 11.29
N ALA A 84 -0.64 -8.67 10.25
CA ALA A 84 0.77 -9.06 10.20
C ALA A 84 1.70 -7.97 9.64
N LEU A 85 1.16 -6.88 9.09
CA LEU A 85 1.95 -5.83 8.43
C LEU A 85 2.84 -5.10 9.45
N ARG A 86 4.13 -4.98 9.14
CA ARG A 86 5.12 -4.27 9.95
C ARG A 86 6.02 -3.48 9.01
N PHE A 87 6.37 -2.25 9.38
CA PHE A 87 7.18 -1.34 8.56
C PHE A 87 8.59 -1.13 9.10
N ASP A 88 9.01 -2.00 10.01
CA ASP A 88 10.27 -1.87 10.72
C ASP A 88 10.80 -3.23 11.19
N ASN A 89 12.05 -3.22 11.67
CA ASN A 89 12.69 -4.39 12.24
C ASN A 89 12.40 -4.48 13.75
N PRO A 90 11.74 -5.55 14.24
CA PRO A 90 11.42 -5.68 15.66
C PRO A 90 12.66 -5.81 16.55
N GLU A 91 13.79 -6.31 16.02
CA GLU A 91 15.00 -6.58 16.81
C GLU A 91 15.71 -5.30 17.28
N ASP A 92 15.63 -4.21 16.50
CA ASP A 92 16.26 -2.92 16.83
C ASP A 92 15.27 -1.87 17.37
N ARG A 93 13.97 -2.18 17.35
CA ARG A 93 12.91 -1.23 17.69
C ARG A 93 13.04 -0.67 19.10
N GLU A 94 13.35 -1.51 20.08
CA GLU A 94 13.44 -1.09 21.49
C GLU A 94 14.61 -0.15 21.75
N GLU A 95 15.68 -0.26 20.94
CA GLU A 95 16.78 0.69 20.99
C GLU A 95 16.42 2.01 20.32
N ARG A 96 15.86 1.95 19.10
CA ARG A 96 15.46 3.15 18.35
C ARG A 96 14.36 3.95 19.06
N LYS A 97 13.43 3.29 19.74
CA LYS A 97 12.37 3.94 20.55
C LYS A 97 12.89 4.93 21.59
N LYS A 98 14.14 4.78 22.04
CA LYS A 98 14.75 5.68 23.03
C LYS A 98 14.95 7.09 22.46
N GLU A 99 15.17 7.18 21.14
CA GLU A 99 15.44 8.43 20.44
C GLU A 99 14.26 8.83 19.52
N ASP A 100 13.53 7.84 18.99
CA ASP A 100 12.44 8.00 18.04
C ASP A 100 11.16 7.30 18.54
N PRO A 101 10.22 8.04 19.15
CA PRO A 101 8.96 7.50 19.64
C PRO A 101 8.08 6.83 18.56
N VAL A 102 8.30 7.17 17.28
CA VAL A 102 7.54 6.66 16.12
C VAL A 102 8.31 5.63 15.30
N ALA A 103 9.38 5.04 15.88
CA ALA A 103 10.30 4.09 15.24
C ALA A 103 9.68 2.92 14.45
N ALA A 104 8.43 2.56 14.76
CA ALA A 104 7.69 1.53 14.05
C ALA A 104 7.33 1.89 12.59
N ILE A 105 7.32 3.18 12.23
CA ILE A 105 6.97 3.65 10.88
C ILE A 105 7.91 4.73 10.33
N SER A 106 8.77 5.33 11.16
CA SER A 106 9.61 6.47 10.78
C SER A 106 10.41 6.28 9.50
N CYS A 107 10.96 5.08 9.28
CA CYS A 107 11.74 4.80 8.07
C CYS A 107 10.89 4.96 6.80
N LEU A 108 9.71 4.34 6.76
CA LEU A 108 8.78 4.47 5.63
C LEU A 108 8.32 5.92 5.46
N PHE A 109 8.02 6.60 6.57
CA PHE A 109 7.54 7.98 6.54
C PHE A 109 8.60 8.95 6.00
N ASN A 110 9.87 8.77 6.38
CA ASN A 110 10.97 9.58 5.87
C ASN A 110 11.17 9.38 4.36
N VAL A 111 11.14 8.12 3.88
CA VAL A 111 11.21 7.83 2.45
C VAL A 111 10.05 8.50 1.69
N PHE A 112 8.84 8.48 2.26
CA PHE A 112 7.69 9.17 1.68
C PHE A 112 7.89 10.70 1.58
N ILE A 113 8.40 11.33 2.65
CA ILE A 113 8.69 12.77 2.67
C ILE A 113 9.77 13.11 1.64
N GLU A 114 10.87 12.37 1.61
CA GLU A 114 11.99 12.59 0.68
C GLU A 114 11.53 12.46 -0.78
N ASN A 115 10.71 11.46 -1.08
CA ASN A 115 10.11 11.30 -2.40
C ASN A 115 9.16 12.47 -2.74
N SER A 116 8.36 12.93 -1.78
CA SER A 116 7.43 14.05 -2.00
C SER A 116 8.19 15.36 -2.29
N GLN A 117 9.26 15.63 -1.55
CA GLN A 117 10.08 16.82 -1.70
C GLN A 117 10.93 16.79 -2.98
N SER A 118 11.39 15.61 -3.40
CA SER A 118 12.18 15.48 -4.64
C SER A 118 11.31 15.60 -5.90
N MET A 119 10.05 15.14 -5.85
CA MET A 119 9.13 15.18 -6.99
C MET A 119 8.39 16.51 -7.13
N TYR A 120 8.22 17.26 -6.04
CA TYR A 120 7.48 18.52 -6.04
C TYR A 120 8.21 19.63 -5.27
N GLY A 121 8.54 20.71 -5.98
CA GLY A 121 9.13 21.92 -5.41
C GLY A 121 8.07 22.97 -5.05
N VAL A 122 8.15 23.52 -3.85
CA VAL A 122 7.25 24.59 -3.38
C VAL A 122 7.54 25.91 -4.12
N VAL A 123 6.49 26.58 -4.58
CA VAL A 123 6.54 27.89 -5.29
C VAL A 123 6.30 29.07 -4.34
N GLN A 124 5.92 30.26 -4.85
CA GLN A 124 5.93 31.54 -4.13
C GLN A 124 5.11 31.61 -2.83
N SER A 125 4.04 30.83 -2.70
CA SER A 125 3.19 30.86 -1.52
C SER A 125 2.89 29.43 -1.07
N THR A 126 3.16 29.15 0.21
CA THR A 126 2.83 27.89 0.85
C THR A 126 2.07 28.14 2.13
N THR A 127 1.19 27.21 2.47
CA THR A 127 0.44 27.21 3.72
C THR A 127 0.96 26.09 4.60
N VAL A 128 1.12 26.36 5.89
CA VAL A 128 1.45 25.36 6.89
C VAL A 128 0.25 25.26 7.83
N ASP A 129 -0.28 24.06 7.97
CA ASP A 129 -1.41 23.75 8.84
C ASP A 129 -1.20 22.37 9.46
N GLU A 130 -1.87 22.08 10.56
CA GLU A 130 -1.81 20.78 11.24
C GLU A 130 -2.93 19.84 10.75
N MET A 131 -2.64 18.54 10.72
CA MET A 131 -3.63 17.51 10.42
C MET A 131 -3.71 16.53 11.59
N LEU A 132 -4.89 16.37 12.15
CA LEU A 132 -5.14 15.47 13.27
C LEU A 132 -5.61 14.10 12.78
N LEU A 133 -4.94 13.05 13.24
CA LEU A 133 -5.37 11.66 13.06
C LEU A 133 -6.08 11.20 14.33
N THR A 134 -7.33 10.74 14.20
CA THR A 134 -8.09 10.19 15.33
C THR A 134 -7.67 8.76 15.63
N LYS A 135 -7.69 8.39 16.91
CA LYS A 135 -7.69 6.98 17.33
C LYS A 135 -9.15 6.59 17.52
N ASP A 136 -9.65 5.72 16.65
CA ASP A 136 -10.97 5.09 16.79
C ASP A 136 -10.96 4.02 17.89
#